data_AF-A0A7C1TMM0-F1
#
_entry.id   AF-A0A7C1TMM0-F1
#
_cell.length_a   1.000
_cell.length_b   1.000
_cell.length_c   1.000
_cell.angle_alpha   90.00
_cell.angle_beta   90.00
_cell.angle_gamma   90.00
#
_symmetry.space_group_name_H-M   'P 1'
#
loop_
_entity.id
_entity.type
_entity.pdbx_description
1 polymer ?
#
loop_
_entity_poly.entity_id
_entity_poly.type
_entity_poly.pdbx_seq_one_letter_code
_entity_poly.pdbx_strand_id
1 'polypeptide(L)'
;MKPNETRPSAYDDGGDRPLRYSLIELRKDGEPFLEVLQDDMPLADRSQGSGDHFRLNAVSARMLLTVLREIRQFVRSGGMRPVTESPQGVSSRLWQCECTIERVNGGGCGNERHVEPYLRIVCGDERLDIGLDRARAILFLETDIEYFVLRHF
;
A
#
# COMPACT_ATOMS: atom_id res chain seq x y z
N MET A 1 -19.30 -18.38 -10.49
CA MET A 1 -18.09 -17.83 -9.84
C MET A 1 -17.10 -18.96 -9.65
N LYS A 2 -15.87 -18.83 -10.14
CA LYS A 2 -14.80 -19.80 -9.90
C LYS A 2 -14.03 -19.38 -8.63
N PRO A 3 -13.48 -20.33 -7.84
CA PRO A 3 -12.74 -20.01 -6.63
C PRO A 3 -11.42 -19.30 -6.98
N ASN A 4 -11.00 -18.39 -6.09
CA ASN A 4 -9.75 -17.62 -6.15
C ASN A 4 -8.56 -18.55 -6.35
N GLU A 5 -7.84 -18.40 -7.47
CA GLU A 5 -6.58 -19.10 -7.70
C GLU A 5 -5.46 -18.43 -6.88
N THR A 6 -4.95 -19.17 -5.90
CA THR A 6 -3.82 -18.76 -5.06
C THR A 6 -2.53 -18.74 -5.89
N ARG A 7 -1.87 -17.58 -6.01
CA ARG A 7 -0.52 -17.49 -6.60
C ARG A 7 0.55 -17.52 -5.50
N PRO A 8 1.62 -18.34 -5.64
CA PRO A 8 2.73 -18.32 -4.70
C PRO A 8 3.56 -17.04 -4.84
N SER A 9 3.95 -16.45 -3.70
CA SER A 9 4.88 -15.32 -3.62
C SER A 9 6.28 -15.75 -4.03
N ALA A 10 6.96 -14.95 -4.88
CA ALA A 10 8.30 -15.23 -5.40
C ALA A 10 9.45 -14.84 -4.45
N TYR A 11 9.15 -14.59 -3.18
CA TYR A 11 10.14 -14.22 -2.17
C TYR A 11 10.17 -15.32 -1.10
N ASP A 12 11.13 -16.23 -1.28
CA ASP A 12 11.39 -17.37 -0.39
C ASP A 12 12.65 -17.03 0.41
N ASP A 13 12.50 -16.82 1.72
CA ASP A 13 13.61 -16.65 2.66
C ASP A 13 13.20 -17.32 3.99
N GLY A 14 13.56 -18.60 4.13
CA GLY A 14 13.67 -19.29 5.41
C GLY A 14 12.38 -19.71 6.12
N GLY A 15 11.84 -20.88 5.77
CA GLY A 15 11.06 -21.75 6.67
C GLY A 15 9.67 -21.27 7.13
N ASP A 16 9.36 -19.99 6.99
CA ASP A 16 8.02 -19.45 7.16
C ASP A 16 7.23 -19.62 5.87
N ARG A 17 5.97 -20.05 5.99
CA ARG A 17 5.08 -20.13 4.83
C ARG A 17 5.05 -18.76 4.16
N PRO A 18 5.12 -18.68 2.82
CA PRO A 18 5.05 -17.40 2.14
C PRO A 18 3.76 -16.68 2.55
N LEU A 19 3.91 -15.45 3.05
CA LEU A 19 2.79 -14.60 3.46
C LEU A 19 1.77 -14.52 2.31
N ARG A 20 0.50 -14.76 2.63
CA ARG A 20 -0.58 -14.68 1.64
C ARG A 20 -1.32 -13.38 1.81
N TYR A 21 -1.33 -12.58 0.75
CA TYR A 21 -2.17 -11.39 0.68
C TYR A 21 -3.40 -11.67 -0.18
N SER A 22 -4.53 -11.10 0.23
CA SER A 22 -5.79 -11.15 -0.53
C SER A 22 -6.57 -9.85 -0.34
N LEU A 23 -7.61 -9.68 -1.14
CA LEU A 23 -8.53 -8.54 -1.06
C LEU A 23 -9.95 -9.02 -0.82
N ILE A 24 -10.68 -8.25 -0.03
CA ILE A 24 -12.15 -8.32 0.01
C ILE A 24 -12.72 -6.96 -0.38
N GLU A 25 -13.75 -6.98 -1.22
CA GLU A 25 -14.51 -5.79 -1.57
C GLU A 25 -15.66 -5.63 -0.59
N LEU A 26 -15.73 -4.47 0.06
CA LEU A 26 -16.72 -4.13 1.07
C LEU A 26 -17.45 -2.85 0.65
N ARG A 27 -18.58 -2.58 1.31
CA ARG A 27 -19.33 -1.34 1.13
C ARG A 27 -19.56 -0.66 2.46
N LYS A 28 -19.33 0.65 2.51
CA LYS A 28 -19.62 1.49 3.67
C LYS A 28 -20.35 2.72 3.17
N ASP A 29 -21.54 2.96 3.71
CA ASP A 29 -22.40 4.09 3.32
C ASP A 29 -22.68 4.14 1.80
N GLY A 30 -22.73 2.97 1.16
CA GLY A 30 -22.94 2.82 -0.29
C GLY A 30 -21.66 2.81 -1.11
N GLU A 31 -20.55 3.33 -0.58
CA GLU A 31 -19.27 3.47 -1.26
C GLU A 31 -18.44 2.17 -1.21
N PRO A 32 -17.86 1.74 -2.36
CA PRO A 32 -17.01 0.57 -2.42
C PRO A 32 -15.62 0.85 -1.87
N PHE A 33 -15.06 -0.10 -1.12
CA PHE A 33 -13.66 -0.09 -0.71
C PHE A 33 -13.09 -1.51 -0.67
N LEU A 34 -11.79 -1.61 -0.88
CA LEU A 34 -11.03 -2.83 -0.67
C LEU A 34 -10.51 -2.88 0.76
N GLU A 35 -10.55 -4.04 1.39
CA GLU A 35 -9.76 -4.33 2.59
C GLU A 35 -8.70 -5.36 2.25
N VAL A 36 -7.45 -5.05 2.59
CA VAL A 36 -6.30 -5.93 2.36
C VAL A 36 -6.20 -6.90 3.53
N LEU A 37 -6.10 -8.18 3.22
CA LEU A 37 -5.91 -9.25 4.21
C LEU A 37 -4.50 -9.82 4.11
N GLN A 38 -3.95 -10.24 5.25
CA GLN A 38 -2.77 -11.07 5.40
C GLN A 38 -3.18 -12.34 6.15
N ASP A 39 -3.00 -13.49 5.51
CA ASP A 39 -3.38 -14.80 6.06
C ASP A 39 -4.83 -14.82 6.58
N ASP A 40 -5.74 -14.32 5.74
CA ASP A 40 -7.19 -14.19 5.97
C ASP A 40 -7.61 -13.23 7.10
N MET A 41 -6.66 -12.49 7.68
CA MET A 41 -6.91 -11.46 8.70
C MET A 41 -6.66 -10.06 8.12
N PRO A 42 -7.42 -9.02 8.53
CA PRO A 42 -7.18 -7.66 8.07
C PRO A 42 -5.74 -7.21 8.34
N LEU A 43 -5.09 -6.69 7.29
CA LEU A 43 -3.73 -6.16 7.39
C LEU A 43 -3.76 -4.85 8.19
N ALA A 44 -3.50 -4.93 9.49
CA ALA A 44 -3.42 -3.77 10.37
C ALA A 44 -2.00 -3.20 10.45
N ASP A 45 -1.89 -1.90 10.75
CA ASP A 45 -0.59 -1.30 11.07
C ASP A 45 -0.15 -1.72 12.47
N ARG A 46 0.83 -2.62 12.58
CA ARG A 46 1.35 -3.04 13.88
C ARG A 46 2.15 -1.92 14.56
N SER A 47 2.60 -0.90 13.81
CA SER A 47 3.46 0.17 14.33
C SER A 47 2.70 1.30 15.02
N GLN A 48 1.40 1.47 14.74
CA GLN A 48 0.60 2.60 15.24
C GLN A 48 -0.24 2.31 16.49
N GLY A 49 -0.33 1.05 16.92
CA GLY A 49 -1.24 0.66 18.01
C GLY A 49 -2.73 0.92 17.72
N SER A 50 -3.07 1.46 16.55
CA SER A 50 -4.44 1.58 16.07
C SER A 50 -4.78 0.32 15.27
N GLY A 51 -5.92 -0.29 15.57
CA GLY A 51 -6.48 -1.40 14.79
C GLY A 51 -6.98 -0.95 13.42
N ASP A 52 -6.31 0.02 12.77
CA ASP A 52 -6.73 0.55 11.48
C ASP A 52 -6.36 -0.45 10.40
N HIS A 53 -7.39 -1.14 9.92
CA HIS A 53 -7.29 -2.05 8.78
C HIS A 53 -6.82 -1.28 7.55
N PHE A 54 -5.95 -1.89 6.76
CA PHE A 54 -5.50 -1.30 5.52
C PHE A 54 -6.60 -1.40 4.46
N ARG A 55 -7.28 -0.28 4.25
CA ARG A 55 -8.44 -0.15 3.35
C ARG A 55 -8.16 0.86 2.25
N LEU A 56 -8.68 0.58 1.06
CA LEU A 56 -8.49 1.41 -0.13
C LEU A 56 -9.85 1.74 -0.74
N ASN A 57 -10.21 3.01 -0.75
CA ASN A 57 -11.27 3.53 -1.63
C ASN A 57 -10.71 3.70 -3.07
N ALA A 58 -11.55 4.13 -4.01
CA ALA A 58 -11.12 4.35 -5.40
C ALA A 58 -10.02 5.41 -5.54
N VAL A 59 -10.00 6.45 -4.70
CA VAL A 59 -8.98 7.51 -4.74
C VAL A 59 -7.62 6.97 -4.30
N SER A 60 -7.56 6.40 -3.10
CA SER A 60 -6.35 5.79 -2.56
C SER A 60 -5.81 4.66 -3.44
N ALA A 61 -6.67 3.81 -4.01
CA ALA A 61 -6.24 2.79 -4.97
C ALA A 61 -5.57 3.40 -6.22
N ARG A 62 -6.10 4.51 -6.77
CA ARG A 62 -5.48 5.25 -7.89
C ARG A 62 -4.15 5.89 -7.51
N MET A 63 -4.03 6.41 -6.29
CA MET A 63 -2.76 6.92 -5.77
C MET A 63 -1.69 5.83 -5.80
N LEU A 64 -2.01 4.64 -5.28
CA LEU A 64 -1.08 3.50 -5.26
C LEU A 64 -0.61 3.10 -6.65
N LEU A 65 -1.54 2.97 -7.61
CA LEU A 65 -1.21 2.61 -8.99
C LEU A 65 -0.38 3.70 -9.69
N THR A 66 -0.60 4.97 -9.35
CA THR A 66 0.18 6.10 -9.87
C THR A 66 1.63 6.05 -9.43
N VAL A 67 1.87 5.65 -8.19
CA VAL A 67 3.21 5.65 -7.58
C VAL A 67 3.87 4.28 -7.53
N LEU A 68 3.33 3.29 -8.24
CA LEU A 68 3.71 1.90 -8.11
C LEU A 68 5.20 1.62 -8.39
N ARG A 69 5.81 2.38 -9.30
CA ARG A 69 7.26 2.32 -9.55
C ARG A 69 8.05 2.67 -8.29
N GLU A 70 7.62 3.68 -7.54
CA GLU A 70 8.27 4.11 -6.31
C GLU A 70 8.04 3.11 -5.16
N ILE A 71 6.87 2.48 -5.10
CA ILE A 71 6.60 1.35 -4.18
C ILE A 71 7.57 0.19 -4.45
N ARG A 72 7.76 -0.20 -5.72
CA ARG A 72 8.75 -1.24 -6.10
C ARG A 72 10.16 -0.87 -5.67
N GLN A 73 10.58 0.38 -5.87
CA GLN A 73 11.89 0.84 -5.45
C GLN A 73 12.06 0.83 -3.93
N PHE A 74 11.03 1.25 -3.21
CA PHE A 74 11.02 1.25 -1.74
C PHE A 74 11.14 -0.16 -1.15
N VAL A 75 10.39 -1.13 -1.68
CA VAL A 75 10.51 -2.53 -1.25
C VAL A 75 11.89 -3.10 -1.57
N ARG A 76 12.42 -2.80 -2.76
CA ARG A 76 13.77 -3.26 -3.18
C ARG A 76 14.89 -2.71 -2.30
N SER A 77 14.73 -1.50 -1.75
CA SER A 77 15.71 -0.91 -0.84
C SER A 77 15.49 -1.28 0.63
N GLY A 78 14.56 -2.19 0.94
CA GLY A 78 14.21 -2.54 2.31
C GLY A 78 13.67 -1.35 3.10
N GLY A 79 13.03 -0.40 2.42
CA GLY A 79 12.56 0.84 3.00
C GLY A 79 13.64 1.92 3.20
N MET A 80 14.91 1.60 2.97
CA MET A 80 16.03 2.52 3.23
C MET A 80 16.29 3.46 2.05
N ARG A 81 16.69 4.70 2.32
CA ARG A 81 17.32 5.60 1.34
C ARG A 81 18.25 6.64 2.01
N PRO A 82 19.12 7.31 1.24
CA PRO A 82 19.87 8.46 1.73
C PRO A 82 18.93 9.56 2.24
N VAL A 83 19.31 10.21 3.34
CA VAL A 83 18.47 11.08 4.20
C VAL A 83 17.99 12.39 3.51
N THR A 84 18.34 12.64 2.25
CA THR A 84 18.28 13.99 1.64
C THR A 84 17.44 14.11 0.37
N GLU A 85 16.47 13.23 0.14
CA GLU A 85 15.61 13.38 -1.05
C GLU A 85 14.39 14.25 -0.78
N SER A 86 14.28 15.34 -1.53
CA SER A 86 13.09 16.17 -1.57
C SER A 86 11.87 15.37 -2.04
N PRO A 87 10.65 15.75 -1.62
CA PRO A 87 9.43 15.15 -2.14
C PRO A 87 9.39 15.17 -3.67
N GLN A 88 8.91 14.08 -4.26
CA GLN A 88 8.87 13.87 -5.70
C GLN A 88 7.43 13.92 -6.21
N GLY A 89 7.19 14.76 -7.22
CA GLY A 89 5.91 14.78 -7.94
C GLY A 89 5.83 13.64 -8.95
N VAL A 90 4.74 12.87 -8.91
CA VAL A 90 4.46 11.77 -9.83
C VAL A 90 3.02 11.91 -10.31
N SER A 91 2.81 11.97 -11.62
CA SER A 91 1.48 12.04 -12.22
C SER A 91 1.24 10.87 -13.18
N SER A 92 -0.01 10.41 -13.23
CA SER A 92 -0.48 9.41 -14.17
C SER A 92 -1.73 9.92 -14.87
N ARG A 93 -1.65 10.02 -16.21
CA ARG A 93 -2.83 10.29 -17.04
C ARG A 93 -3.81 9.13 -17.04
N LEU A 94 -3.31 7.89 -16.96
CA LEU A 94 -4.15 6.69 -16.94
C LEU A 94 -5.06 6.66 -15.71
N TRP A 95 -4.51 7.06 -14.56
CA TRP A 95 -5.24 7.05 -13.28
C TRP A 95 -5.83 8.41 -12.91
N GLN A 96 -5.62 9.43 -13.75
CA GLN A 96 -6.05 10.83 -13.53
C GLN A 96 -5.67 11.34 -12.14
N CYS A 97 -4.43 11.06 -11.73
CA CYS A 97 -3.97 11.31 -10.37
C CYS A 97 -2.57 11.94 -10.40
N GLU A 98 -2.37 12.94 -9.55
CA GLU A 98 -1.10 13.60 -9.31
C GLU A 98 -0.77 13.51 -7.83
N CYS A 99 0.35 12.85 -7.54
CA CYS A 99 0.79 12.55 -6.19
C CYS A 99 2.10 13.28 -5.89
N THR A 100 2.24 13.76 -4.66
CA THR A 100 3.56 14.04 -4.08
C THR A 100 3.96 12.84 -3.22
N ILE A 101 5.19 12.39 -3.37
CA ILE A 101 5.74 11.24 -2.64
C ILE A 101 6.91 11.72 -1.79
N GLU A 102 6.88 11.35 -0.52
CA GLU A 102 7.97 11.57 0.43
C GLU A 102 8.35 10.22 1.03
N ARG A 103 9.65 9.90 1.08
CA ARG A 103 10.15 8.73 1.82
C ARG A 103 10.57 9.21 3.20
N VAL A 104 9.95 8.68 4.24
CA VAL A 104 10.28 9.06 5.62
C VAL A 104 11.09 7.93 6.24
N ASN A 105 12.33 8.24 6.63
CA ASN A 105 13.13 7.33 7.44
C ASN A 105 12.54 7.36 8.86
N GLY A 106 12.01 6.22 9.33
CA GLY A 106 11.49 6.12 10.70
C GLY A 106 12.53 6.60 11.71
N GLY A 107 12.11 7.39 12.69
CA GLY A 107 12.99 8.02 13.65
C GLY A 107 12.27 8.34 14.95
N GLY A 108 12.65 7.66 16.03
CA GLY A 108 12.10 7.93 17.36
C GLY A 108 12.69 9.22 17.94
N CYS A 109 12.00 10.35 17.76
CA CYS A 109 12.10 11.50 18.65
C CYS A 109 10.84 12.38 18.53
N GLY A 110 10.07 12.49 19.62
CA GLY A 110 8.78 13.21 19.62
C GLY A 110 7.62 12.35 19.14
N ASN A 111 6.38 12.89 19.20
CA ASN A 111 5.08 12.22 18.99
C ASN A 111 4.84 11.59 17.59
N GLU A 112 5.89 11.20 16.86
CA GLU A 112 5.77 10.56 15.55
C GLU A 112 5.40 9.08 15.70
N ARG A 113 4.29 8.70 15.05
CA ARG A 113 3.63 7.38 15.18
C ARG A 113 4.29 6.26 14.37
N HIS A 114 5.38 6.54 13.65
CA HIS A 114 6.00 5.58 12.74
C HIS A 114 7.42 5.24 13.20
N VAL A 115 7.57 4.05 13.75
CA VAL A 115 8.87 3.51 14.21
C VAL A 115 9.73 3.04 13.04
N GLU A 116 9.10 2.69 11.93
CA GLU A 116 9.73 2.11 10.74
C GLU A 116 9.66 3.06 9.53
N PRO A 117 10.53 2.89 8.51
CA PRO A 117 10.43 3.65 7.27
C PRO A 117 9.10 3.46 6.55
N TYR A 118 8.58 4.53 5.94
CA TYR A 118 7.36 4.49 5.15
C TYR A 118 7.41 5.43 3.96
N LEU A 119 6.58 5.14 2.94
CA LEU A 119 6.25 6.07 1.88
C LEU A 119 5.02 6.87 2.29
N ARG A 120 5.14 8.20 2.31
CA ARG A 120 4.01 9.11 2.36
C ARG A 120 3.63 9.52 0.96
N ILE A 121 2.36 9.37 0.61
CA ILE A 121 1.80 9.73 -0.68
C ILE A 121 0.64 10.68 -0.42
N VAL A 122 0.64 11.83 -1.09
CA VAL A 122 -0.39 12.86 -0.95
C VAL A 122 -0.98 13.19 -2.31
N CYS A 123 -2.30 13.20 -2.44
CA CYS A 123 -3.03 13.59 -3.64
C CYS A 123 -4.24 14.45 -3.23
N GLY A 124 -4.17 15.77 -3.46
CA GLY A 124 -5.17 16.70 -2.92
C GLY A 124 -5.20 16.62 -1.39
N ASP A 125 -6.39 16.35 -0.83
CA ASP A 125 -6.59 16.19 0.61
C ASP A 125 -6.36 14.75 1.11
N GLU A 126 -6.18 13.78 0.21
CA GLU A 126 -5.98 12.37 0.56
C GLU A 126 -4.49 12.11 0.86
N ARG A 127 -4.23 11.40 1.97
CA ARG A 127 -2.88 11.01 2.39
C ARG A 127 -2.82 9.52 2.75
N LEU A 128 -1.80 8.85 2.26
CA LEU A 128 -1.46 7.47 2.60
C LEU A 128 -0.03 7.39 3.14
N ASP A 129 0.14 6.76 4.30
CA ASP A 129 1.44 6.35 4.82
C ASP A 129 1.56 4.82 4.70
N ILE A 130 2.59 4.35 4.00
CA ILE A 130 2.74 2.94 3.61
C ILE A 130 4.09 2.42 4.07
N GLY A 131 4.09 1.61 5.13
CA GLY A 131 5.25 0.84 5.57
C GLY A 131 5.58 -0.33 4.63
N LEU A 132 6.66 -1.05 4.94
CA LEU A 132 7.22 -2.09 4.07
C LEU A 132 6.24 -3.25 3.80
N ASP A 133 5.52 -3.72 4.80
CA ASP A 133 4.59 -4.84 4.64
C ASP A 133 3.38 -4.48 3.78
N ARG A 134 2.81 -3.29 3.98
CA ARG A 134 1.74 -2.77 3.10
C ARG A 134 2.26 -2.58 1.67
N ALA A 135 3.48 -2.07 1.51
CA ALA A 135 4.10 -1.93 0.20
C ALA A 135 4.24 -3.28 -0.52
N ARG A 136 4.68 -4.33 0.18
CA ARG A 136 4.73 -5.71 -0.35
C ARG A 136 3.35 -6.23 -0.74
N ALA A 137 2.35 -6.04 0.12
CA ALA A 137 0.97 -6.44 -0.16
C ALA A 137 0.44 -5.78 -1.43
N ILE A 138 0.69 -4.48 -1.62
CA ILE A 138 0.28 -3.74 -2.83
C ILE A 138 0.93 -4.32 -4.09
N LEU A 139 2.24 -4.63 -4.04
CA LEU A 139 2.93 -5.23 -5.19
C LEU A 139 2.40 -6.63 -5.52
N PHE A 140 2.01 -7.39 -4.50
CA PHE A 140 1.39 -8.71 -4.69
C PHE A 140 -0.01 -8.60 -5.31
N LEU A 141 -0.78 -7.59 -4.90
CA LEU A 141 -2.19 -7.39 -5.26
C LEU A 141 -2.42 -6.39 -6.41
N GLU A 142 -1.36 -5.97 -7.10
CA GLU A 142 -1.37 -4.91 -8.12
C GLU A 142 -2.52 -5.06 -9.12
N THR A 143 -2.64 -6.25 -9.73
CA THR A 143 -3.65 -6.54 -10.75
C THR A 143 -5.08 -6.45 -10.19
N ASP A 144 -5.31 -6.92 -8.97
CA ASP A 144 -6.64 -6.89 -8.36
C ASP A 144 -7.04 -5.46 -7.94
N ILE A 145 -6.08 -4.67 -7.47
CA ILE A 145 -6.26 -3.24 -7.18
C ILE A 145 -6.60 -2.48 -8.48
N GLU A 146 -5.89 -2.77 -9.57
CA GLU A 146 -6.18 -2.22 -10.90
C GLU A 146 -7.60 -2.57 -11.35
N TYR A 147 -8.02 -3.84 -11.23
CA TYR A 147 -9.37 -4.26 -11.58
C TYR A 147 -10.46 -3.59 -10.73
N PHE A 148 -10.18 -3.34 -9.45
CA PHE A 148 -11.09 -2.57 -8.61
C PHE A 148 -11.25 -1.14 -9.12
N VAL A 149 -10.13 -0.45 -9.39
CA VAL A 149 -10.16 0.91 -9.91
C VAL A 149 -10.95 0.98 -11.23
N LEU A 150 -10.68 0.08 -12.18
CA LEU A 150 -11.36 0.07 -13.49
C LEU A 150 -12.86 -0.22 -13.42
N ARG A 151 -13.35 -0.88 -12.37
CA ARG A 151 -14.79 -1.17 -12.17
C ARG A 151 -15.55 -0.03 -11.50
N HIS A 152 -14.84 0.86 -10.82
CA HIS A 152 -15.41 1.96 -10.04
C HIS A 152 -14.95 3.35 -10.54
N PHE A 153 -14.31 3.38 -11.72
CA PHE A 153 -13.98 4.59 -12.47
C PHE A 153 -15.14 5.02 -13.37
#